data_AF-A0A2M7P6A5-F1
#
_entry.id   AF-A0A2M7P6A5-F1
#
_cell.length_a   1.000
_cell.length_b   1.000
_cell.length_c   1.000
_cell.angle_alpha   90.00
_cell.angle_beta   90.00
_cell.angle_gamma   90.00
#
_symmetry.space_group_name_H-M   'P 1'
#
loop_
_entity.id
_entity.type
_entity.pdbx_description
1 polymer ?
#
loop_
_entity_poly.entity_id
_entity_poly.type
_entity_poly.pdbx_seq_one_letter_code
_entity_poly.pdbx_strand_id
1 'polypeptide(L)'
;MMTLRMVMKMGSGWSGRRLVGMLAGLVLFLGLSTCKVIEEGDVGDAQVPGLTGMNFVLVTHGTFQMGSPPEEVGRLTDETQHAVTITNDFYLQDAEVTQEQWQKTMGNNPSTNSSCAQCPVTNVSWNDVQTFIAALSADEGKTFRLPTEAEWEYAARAGSGTAFSNGDISEQTCEFVDNDLDAIGWYCFNSTNVSHAVQGKIDNDFSMYDMNGNVAEWVQDWYGDYDAGPDTDPSGPATGSNRVVRGGGFKSLPPLCRSAARASFSPSYQGNDLGFRLVWEP
;
A
#
# COMPACT_ATOMS: atom_id res chain seq x y z
N MET A 1 -22.28 28.05 57.09
CA MET A 1 -21.69 29.24 56.44
C MET A 1 -22.14 29.23 54.99
N MET A 2 -23.31 29.84 54.73
CA MET A 2 -23.47 31.12 53.99
C MET A 2 -23.17 30.96 52.48
N THR A 3 -24.16 30.71 51.60
CA THR A 3 -24.94 31.68 50.77
C THR A 3 -24.06 32.75 50.07
N LEU A 4 -24.18 33.09 48.78
CA LEU A 4 -25.35 33.55 48.00
C LEU A 4 -24.92 33.82 46.52
N ARG A 5 -25.75 33.43 45.52
CA ARG A 5 -26.28 34.16 44.32
C ARG A 5 -25.61 35.49 43.87
N MET A 6 -25.65 36.03 42.64
CA MET A 6 -26.33 35.83 41.34
C MET A 6 -26.10 37.14 40.52
N VAL A 7 -26.44 37.12 39.21
CA VAL A 7 -26.97 38.23 38.36
C VAL A 7 -26.04 38.94 37.33
N MET A 8 -26.48 38.79 36.07
CA MET A 8 -26.41 39.63 34.84
C MET A 8 -26.06 41.14 34.93
N LYS A 9 -25.42 41.70 33.89
CA LYS A 9 -26.05 42.68 32.96
C LYS A 9 -25.19 43.10 31.76
N MET A 10 -25.88 43.41 30.67
CA MET A 10 -25.46 44.02 29.39
C MET A 10 -24.96 45.47 29.51
N GLY A 11 -24.20 45.93 28.51
CA GLY A 11 -24.00 47.35 28.14
C GLY A 11 -22.97 47.46 27.02
N SER A 12 -23.38 47.64 25.76
CA SER A 12 -23.61 48.92 25.06
C SER A 12 -22.39 49.34 24.23
N GLY A 13 -22.58 49.41 22.91
CA GLY A 13 -21.55 49.80 21.95
C GLY A 13 -21.19 51.28 21.98
N TRP A 14 -20.08 51.60 21.32
CA TRP A 14 -19.80 52.95 20.83
C TRP A 14 -19.04 52.87 19.50
N SER A 15 -19.58 53.59 18.52
CA SER A 15 -19.06 53.82 17.19
C SER A 15 -17.99 54.94 17.17
N GLY A 16 -17.09 54.89 16.20
CA GLY A 16 -16.19 56.01 15.90
C GLY A 16 -15.28 55.75 14.70
N ARG A 17 -15.74 56.07 13.49
CA ARG A 17 -14.90 56.22 12.29
C ARG A 17 -14.17 57.57 12.35
N ARG A 18 -12.89 57.64 11.93
CA ARG A 18 -12.39 58.39 10.75
C ARG A 18 -10.86 58.62 10.74
N LEU A 19 -10.32 58.43 9.53
CA LEU A 19 -9.20 59.09 8.83
C LEU A 19 -7.74 58.99 9.31
N VAL A 20 -6.99 58.17 8.56
CA VAL A 20 -5.84 58.50 7.69
C VAL A 20 -4.86 59.60 8.14
N GLY A 21 -3.61 59.19 8.36
CA GLY A 21 -2.41 60.03 8.35
C GLY A 21 -1.22 59.21 7.89
N MET A 22 -0.74 59.51 6.69
CA MET A 22 0.36 58.87 5.96
C MET A 22 1.71 59.30 6.57
N LEU A 23 2.61 58.36 6.85
CA LEU A 23 4.04 58.65 7.07
C LEU A 23 4.88 57.56 6.41
N ALA A 24 5.54 57.96 5.33
CA ALA A 24 6.55 57.19 4.63
C ALA A 24 7.83 57.13 5.49
N GLY A 25 8.44 55.95 5.58
CA GLY A 25 9.67 55.75 6.33
C GLY A 25 10.41 54.48 5.92
N LEU A 26 11.41 54.67 5.07
CA LEU A 26 12.69 53.96 4.98
C LEU A 26 12.68 52.41 4.98
N VAL A 27 12.95 51.83 3.80
CA VAL A 27 13.30 50.41 3.64
C VAL A 27 14.75 50.21 4.11
N LEU A 28 14.93 49.47 5.20
CA LEU A 28 16.21 48.90 5.62
C LEU A 28 16.20 47.40 5.28
N PHE A 29 16.94 46.99 4.25
CA PHE A 29 17.15 45.58 3.93
C PHE A 29 18.09 44.96 4.97
N LEU A 30 17.52 44.30 5.98
CA LEU A 30 18.24 43.30 6.78
C LEU A 30 17.86 41.93 6.24
N GLY A 31 18.86 41.21 5.73
CA GLY A 31 18.73 39.88 5.17
C GLY A 31 18.17 38.91 6.20
N LEU A 32 16.87 38.63 6.09
CA LEU A 32 16.23 37.48 6.71
C LEU A 32 16.45 36.30 5.75
N SER A 33 17.24 35.33 6.21
CA SER A 33 17.31 34.02 5.60
C SER A 33 15.90 33.46 5.54
N THR A 34 15.34 33.36 4.34
CA THR A 34 14.03 32.74 4.14
C THR A 34 14.18 31.27 4.54
N CYS A 35 13.51 30.88 5.62
CA CYS A 35 13.21 29.48 5.88
C CYS A 35 12.48 28.97 4.64
N LYS A 36 13.14 28.10 3.87
CA LYS A 36 12.53 27.46 2.70
C LYS A 36 11.48 26.52 3.27
N VAL A 37 10.22 26.94 3.23
CA VAL A 37 9.09 26.03 3.41
C VAL A 37 9.27 24.98 2.33
N ILE A 38 9.50 23.76 2.77
CA ILE A 38 9.47 22.57 1.93
C ILE A 38 7.98 22.42 1.61
N GLU A 39 7.60 22.59 0.34
CA GLU A 39 6.24 22.27 -0.10
C GLU A 39 6.02 20.77 0.17
N GLU A 40 4.96 20.45 0.90
CA GLU A 40 4.38 19.12 0.94
C GLU A 40 4.10 18.73 -0.51
N GLY A 41 4.77 17.69 -1.01
CA GLY A 41 4.45 17.13 -2.31
C GLY A 41 3.02 16.62 -2.27
N ASP A 42 2.14 17.27 -3.04
CA ASP A 42 0.81 16.77 -3.35
C ASP A 42 0.96 15.31 -3.85
N VAL A 43 0.53 14.35 -3.03
CA VAL A 43 0.18 13.02 -3.51
C VAL A 43 -1.09 13.24 -4.33
N GLY A 44 -0.91 13.47 -5.63
CA GLY A 44 -2.01 13.62 -6.55
C GLY A 44 -2.72 12.28 -6.72
N ASP A 45 -3.96 12.20 -6.24
CA ASP A 45 -4.95 11.18 -6.62
C ASP A 45 -5.17 11.21 -8.14
N ALA A 46 -4.24 10.63 -8.90
CA ALA A 46 -4.44 10.38 -10.31
C ALA A 46 -5.34 9.15 -10.46
N GLN A 47 -6.63 9.33 -10.16
CA GLN A 47 -7.66 8.41 -10.59
C GLN A 47 -7.57 8.30 -12.11
N VAL A 48 -7.26 7.12 -12.64
CA VAL A 48 -7.24 6.85 -14.08
C VAL A 48 -8.55 6.20 -14.43
N PRO A 49 -9.56 6.93 -14.94
CA PRO A 49 -10.82 6.31 -15.29
C PRO A 49 -10.59 5.41 -16.52
N GLY A 50 -10.59 4.11 -16.31
CA GLY A 50 -10.67 3.08 -17.34
C GLY A 50 -12.06 2.44 -17.42
N LEU A 51 -12.26 1.57 -18.41
CA LEU A 51 -13.43 0.68 -18.53
C LEU A 51 -13.63 -0.20 -17.29
N THR A 52 -12.54 -0.45 -16.53
CA THR A 52 -12.53 -1.36 -15.39
C THR A 52 -12.76 -0.70 -14.02
N GLY A 53 -12.70 0.63 -13.90
CA GLY A 53 -12.87 1.32 -12.61
C GLY A 53 -11.80 0.97 -11.58
N MET A 54 -10.58 0.71 -12.02
CA MET A 54 -9.41 0.53 -11.16
C MET A 54 -8.85 1.90 -10.74
N ASN A 55 -8.40 1.98 -9.48
CA ASN A 55 -7.76 3.16 -8.94
C ASN A 55 -6.26 2.91 -8.81
N PHE A 56 -5.44 3.90 -9.17
CA PHE A 56 -3.99 3.82 -9.05
C PHE A 56 -3.48 5.04 -8.29
N VAL A 57 -2.51 4.82 -7.40
CA VAL A 57 -1.85 5.86 -6.62
C VAL A 57 -0.44 6.05 -7.15
N LEU A 58 -0.02 7.31 -7.29
CA LEU A 58 1.36 7.66 -7.63
C LEU A 58 2.26 7.35 -6.44
N VAL A 59 3.13 6.36 -6.60
CA VAL A 59 4.19 6.04 -5.65
C VAL A 59 5.46 6.77 -6.07
N THR A 60 5.88 7.75 -5.29
CA THR A 60 7.08 8.52 -5.57
C THR A 60 8.33 7.68 -5.33
N HIS A 61 9.28 7.74 -6.27
CA HIS A 61 10.56 7.05 -6.20
C HIS A 61 11.32 7.36 -4.90
N GLY A 62 12.24 6.48 -4.53
CA GLY A 62 12.98 6.62 -3.28
C GLY A 62 13.87 5.43 -2.97
N THR A 63 14.57 5.51 -1.85
CA THR A 63 15.40 4.44 -1.32
C THR A 63 14.82 3.92 -0.02
N PHE A 64 14.76 2.60 0.14
CA PHE A 64 14.28 1.94 1.35
C PHE A 64 15.14 0.72 1.72
N GLN A 65 14.90 0.17 2.91
CA GLN A 65 15.48 -1.11 3.32
C GLN A 65 14.51 -2.24 2.94
N MET A 66 14.89 -3.03 1.95
CA MET A 66 14.18 -4.25 1.54
C MET A 66 14.65 -5.42 2.40
N GLY A 67 13.76 -6.35 2.76
CA GLY A 67 14.03 -7.43 3.71
C GLY A 67 13.94 -6.98 5.17
N SER A 68 14.26 -7.87 6.11
CA SER A 68 14.04 -7.65 7.55
C SER A 68 15.34 -7.72 8.36
N PRO A 69 15.48 -6.93 9.43
CA PRO A 69 16.63 -7.01 10.32
C PRO A 69 16.62 -8.34 11.09
N PRO A 70 17.78 -8.88 11.49
CA PRO A 70 17.88 -10.21 12.11
C PRO A 70 17.02 -10.44 13.36
N GLU A 71 16.72 -9.38 14.08
CA GLU A 71 15.92 -9.34 15.30
C GLU A 71 14.41 -9.17 15.08
N GLU A 72 13.95 -8.93 13.85
CA GLU A 72 12.52 -8.83 13.56
C GLU A 72 11.82 -10.15 13.89
N VAL A 73 10.79 -10.06 14.74
CA VAL A 73 10.03 -11.24 15.16
C VAL A 73 9.33 -11.85 13.96
N GLY A 74 9.33 -13.18 13.85
CA GLY A 74 8.70 -13.89 12.73
C GLY A 74 9.49 -13.84 11.41
N ARG A 75 10.71 -13.27 11.39
CA ARG A 75 11.62 -13.23 10.24
C ARG A 75 11.87 -14.60 9.62
N LEU A 76 11.85 -14.65 8.28
CA LEU A 76 12.28 -15.81 7.49
C LEU A 76 13.74 -15.67 7.03
N THR A 77 14.35 -16.78 6.59
CA THR A 77 15.78 -16.84 6.28
C THR A 77 16.16 -16.17 4.96
N ASP A 78 15.18 -15.95 4.08
CA ASP A 78 15.31 -15.40 2.73
C ASP A 78 15.01 -13.89 2.64
N GLU A 79 15.03 -13.22 3.80
CA GLU A 79 14.72 -11.79 3.97
C GLU A 79 16.01 -11.00 4.29
N THR A 80 17.09 -11.24 3.54
CA THR A 80 18.36 -10.51 3.74
C THR A 80 18.13 -9.01 3.55
N GLN A 81 18.35 -8.24 4.61
CA GLN A 81 18.14 -6.79 4.55
C GLN A 81 19.21 -6.09 3.71
N HIS A 82 18.79 -5.25 2.78
CA HIS A 82 19.67 -4.45 1.92
C HIS A 82 18.95 -3.18 1.42
N ALA A 83 19.74 -2.19 0.99
CA ALA A 83 19.19 -0.94 0.47
C ALA A 83 18.75 -1.10 -0.99
N VAL A 84 17.53 -0.73 -1.31
CA VAL A 84 17.02 -0.71 -2.69
C VAL A 84 16.60 0.69 -3.06
N THR A 85 17.00 1.15 -4.25
CA THR A 85 16.57 2.43 -4.83
C THR A 85 15.61 2.16 -5.98
N ILE A 86 14.38 2.67 -5.86
CA ILE A 86 13.45 2.83 -6.98
C ILE A 86 13.75 4.18 -7.61
N THR A 87 14.01 4.23 -8.92
CA THR A 87 14.48 5.46 -9.59
C THR A 87 13.39 6.28 -10.26
N ASN A 88 12.25 5.67 -10.57
CA ASN A 88 11.14 6.32 -11.25
C ASN A 88 9.87 6.22 -10.41
N ASP A 89 9.05 7.26 -10.49
CA ASP A 89 7.70 7.18 -9.95
C ASP A 89 6.90 6.14 -10.75
N PHE A 90 5.98 5.45 -10.09
CA PHE A 90 5.12 4.47 -10.73
C PHE A 90 3.71 4.54 -10.14
N TYR A 91 2.72 4.08 -10.91
CA TYR A 91 1.34 4.04 -10.46
C TYR A 91 0.98 2.62 -10.05
N LEU A 92 0.71 2.40 -8.76
CA LEU A 92 0.31 1.10 -8.24
C LEU A 92 -1.17 1.11 -7.87
N GLN A 93 -1.86 0.01 -8.18
CA GLN A 93 -3.27 -0.13 -7.82
C GLN A 93 -3.44 -0.11 -6.30
N ASP A 94 -4.38 0.70 -5.81
CA ASP A 94 -4.59 0.97 -4.37
C ASP A 94 -4.99 -0.28 -3.58
N ALA A 95 -5.66 -1.24 -4.22
CA ALA A 95 -6.00 -2.54 -3.67
C ALA A 95 -5.86 -3.67 -4.71
N GLU A 96 -6.07 -4.92 -4.31
CA GLU A 96 -5.98 -6.06 -5.23
C GLU A 96 -7.02 -5.98 -6.36
N VAL A 97 -6.72 -6.62 -7.49
CA VAL A 97 -7.68 -6.77 -8.58
C VAL A 97 -8.91 -7.51 -8.10
N THR A 98 -10.08 -6.88 -8.23
CA THR A 98 -11.34 -7.45 -7.74
C THR A 98 -11.91 -8.48 -8.71
N GLN A 99 -12.81 -9.32 -8.20
CA GLN A 99 -13.57 -10.27 -9.01
C GLN A 99 -14.37 -9.59 -10.12
N GLU A 100 -14.94 -8.41 -9.86
CA GLU A 100 -15.66 -7.63 -10.87
C GLU A 100 -14.73 -7.14 -11.97
N GLN A 101 -13.56 -6.61 -11.62
CA GLN A 101 -12.55 -6.15 -12.58
C GLN A 101 -12.07 -7.30 -13.46
N TRP A 102 -11.75 -8.45 -12.85
CA TRP A 102 -11.40 -9.66 -13.59
C TRP A 102 -12.52 -10.10 -14.54
N GLN A 103 -13.76 -10.19 -14.05
CA GLN A 103 -14.92 -10.64 -14.82
C GLN A 103 -15.22 -9.73 -16.02
N LYS A 104 -15.01 -8.40 -15.89
CA LYS A 104 -15.20 -7.44 -16.99
C LYS A 104 -14.22 -7.70 -18.14
N THR A 105 -12.97 -8.03 -17.84
CA THR A 105 -11.92 -8.26 -18.85
C THR A 105 -11.93 -9.69 -19.39
N MET A 106 -12.09 -10.70 -18.52
CA MET A 106 -11.91 -12.11 -18.88
C MET A 106 -13.22 -12.83 -19.20
N GLY A 107 -14.37 -12.26 -18.83
CA GLY A 107 -15.68 -12.87 -19.05
C GLY A 107 -16.01 -14.07 -18.16
N ASN A 108 -15.16 -14.38 -17.17
CA ASN A 108 -15.38 -15.44 -16.17
C ASN A 108 -14.93 -14.99 -14.77
N ASN A 109 -15.21 -15.79 -13.73
CA ASN A 109 -14.72 -15.56 -12.37
C ASN A 109 -14.28 -16.90 -11.75
N PRO A 110 -12.98 -17.12 -11.53
CA PRO A 110 -12.45 -18.39 -10.99
C PRO A 110 -12.49 -18.46 -9.45
N SER A 111 -12.85 -17.37 -8.76
CA SER A 111 -12.76 -17.28 -7.30
C SER A 111 -13.75 -18.20 -6.60
N THR A 112 -13.32 -18.81 -5.49
CA THR A 112 -14.19 -19.70 -4.69
C THR A 112 -15.35 -18.94 -4.05
N ASN A 113 -15.10 -17.74 -3.52
CA ASN A 113 -16.13 -16.86 -2.96
C ASN A 113 -16.72 -15.95 -4.07
N SER A 114 -17.43 -16.55 -5.03
CA SER A 114 -17.86 -15.87 -6.25
C SER A 114 -19.03 -14.88 -6.08
N SER A 115 -19.63 -14.80 -4.89
CA SER A 115 -20.72 -13.84 -4.60
C SER A 115 -20.22 -12.45 -4.20
N CYS A 116 -18.92 -12.29 -3.98
CA CYS A 116 -18.31 -11.04 -3.53
C CYS A 116 -17.60 -10.32 -4.69
N ALA A 117 -18.33 -9.48 -5.42
CA ALA A 117 -17.81 -8.76 -6.58
C ALA A 117 -16.59 -7.86 -6.26
N GLN A 118 -16.56 -7.26 -5.07
CA GLN A 118 -15.47 -6.40 -4.59
C GLN A 118 -14.38 -7.15 -3.81
N CYS A 119 -14.49 -8.47 -3.65
CA CYS A 119 -13.38 -9.25 -3.10
C CYS A 119 -12.28 -9.39 -4.15
N PRO A 120 -11.02 -9.64 -3.74
CA PRO A 120 -9.94 -9.96 -4.66
C PRO A 120 -10.29 -11.19 -5.50
N VAL A 121 -9.88 -11.18 -6.76
CA VAL A 121 -9.91 -12.38 -7.59
C VAL A 121 -8.85 -13.36 -7.10
N THR A 122 -9.24 -14.62 -6.94
CA THR A 122 -8.33 -15.70 -6.53
C THR A 122 -8.50 -16.94 -7.41
N ASN A 123 -7.72 -17.99 -7.14
CA ASN A 123 -7.58 -19.15 -8.03
C ASN A 123 -7.06 -18.76 -9.43
N VAL A 124 -6.23 -17.73 -9.50
CA VAL A 124 -5.56 -17.29 -10.72
C VAL A 124 -4.07 -17.57 -10.59
N SER A 125 -3.49 -18.18 -11.61
CA SER A 125 -2.04 -18.42 -11.66
C SER A 125 -1.32 -17.20 -12.20
N TRP A 126 -0.01 -17.11 -11.95
CA TRP A 126 0.81 -16.05 -12.55
C TRP A 126 0.63 -15.99 -14.08
N ASN A 127 0.52 -17.15 -14.74
CA ASN A 127 0.27 -17.22 -16.19
C ASN A 127 -1.12 -16.69 -16.59
N ASP A 128 -2.15 -16.95 -15.79
CA ASP A 128 -3.50 -16.42 -16.01
C ASP A 128 -3.50 -14.89 -15.86
N VAL A 129 -2.75 -14.38 -14.87
CA VAL A 129 -2.56 -12.94 -14.64
C VAL A 129 -1.87 -12.26 -15.84
N GLN A 130 -0.87 -12.88 -16.46
CA GLN A 130 -0.27 -12.33 -17.69
C GLN A 130 -1.30 -12.24 -18.84
N THR A 131 -2.20 -13.21 -18.94
CA THR A 131 -3.27 -13.19 -19.95
C THR A 131 -4.26 -12.07 -19.67
N PHE A 132 -4.63 -11.87 -18.40
CA PHE A 132 -5.45 -10.75 -17.96
C PHE A 132 -4.80 -9.40 -18.28
N ILE A 133 -3.53 -9.22 -17.95
CA ILE A 133 -2.77 -8.00 -18.22
C ILE A 133 -2.76 -7.70 -19.72
N ALA A 134 -2.53 -8.69 -20.57
CA ALA A 134 -2.52 -8.52 -22.02
C ALA A 134 -3.89 -8.08 -22.56
N ALA A 135 -4.98 -8.70 -22.08
CA ALA A 135 -6.34 -8.34 -22.45
C ALA A 135 -6.72 -6.93 -21.97
N LEU A 136 -6.45 -6.63 -20.70
CA LEU A 136 -6.70 -5.31 -20.11
C LEU A 136 -5.94 -4.21 -20.85
N SER A 137 -4.67 -4.44 -21.17
CA SER A 137 -3.84 -3.48 -21.90
C SER A 137 -4.39 -3.20 -23.30
N ALA A 138 -4.89 -4.24 -23.99
CA ALA A 138 -5.50 -4.10 -25.31
C ALA A 138 -6.84 -3.34 -25.26
N ASP A 139 -7.67 -3.60 -24.26
CA ASP A 139 -8.99 -2.98 -24.10
C ASP A 139 -8.88 -1.50 -23.68
N GLU A 140 -7.94 -1.18 -22.80
CA GLU A 140 -7.74 0.18 -22.26
C GLU A 140 -6.80 1.05 -23.10
N GLY A 141 -6.00 0.44 -23.98
CA GLY A 141 -4.94 1.15 -24.72
C GLY A 141 -3.84 1.69 -23.81
N LYS A 142 -3.56 1.00 -22.70
CA LYS A 142 -2.58 1.36 -21.66
C LYS A 142 -1.62 0.20 -21.42
N THR A 143 -0.45 0.46 -20.85
CA THR A 143 0.49 -0.58 -20.45
C THR A 143 0.30 -0.92 -18.97
N PHE A 144 -0.04 -2.17 -18.68
CA PHE A 144 -0.08 -2.69 -17.32
C PHE A 144 0.94 -3.80 -17.13
N ARG A 145 1.36 -4.02 -15.89
CA ARG A 145 2.20 -5.15 -15.47
C ARG A 145 1.98 -5.49 -14.01
N LEU A 146 2.54 -6.62 -13.57
CA LEU A 146 2.75 -6.85 -12.15
C LEU A 146 3.83 -5.89 -11.61
N PRO A 147 3.75 -5.49 -10.32
CA PRO A 147 4.87 -4.83 -9.66
C PRO A 147 6.08 -5.78 -9.63
N THR A 148 7.27 -5.22 -9.63
CA THR A 148 8.44 -5.93 -9.14
C THR A 148 8.27 -6.23 -7.65
N GLU A 149 9.01 -7.20 -7.14
CA GLU A 149 9.01 -7.50 -5.72
C GLU A 149 9.43 -6.28 -4.88
N ALA A 150 10.42 -5.52 -5.37
CA ALA A 150 10.90 -4.33 -4.69
C ALA A 150 9.88 -3.19 -4.69
N GLU A 151 9.20 -2.94 -5.81
CA GLU A 151 8.09 -1.97 -5.86
C GLU A 151 6.97 -2.36 -4.89
N TRP A 152 6.64 -3.66 -4.82
CA TRP A 152 5.62 -4.17 -3.91
C TRP A 152 6.03 -3.94 -2.44
N GLU A 153 7.25 -4.30 -2.04
CA GLU A 153 7.69 -4.11 -0.64
C GLU A 153 7.84 -2.63 -0.28
N TYR A 154 8.33 -1.80 -1.22
CA TYR A 154 8.42 -0.36 -1.04
C TYR A 154 7.05 0.24 -0.74
N ALA A 155 6.04 -0.13 -1.54
CA ALA A 155 4.68 0.31 -1.35
C ALA A 155 4.05 -0.27 -0.07
N ALA A 156 4.33 -1.52 0.28
CA ALA A 156 3.82 -2.14 1.50
C ALA A 156 4.34 -1.44 2.75
N ARG A 157 5.60 -1.03 2.74
CA ARG A 157 6.25 -0.30 3.84
C ARG A 157 5.76 1.13 3.97
N ALA A 158 5.52 1.82 2.86
CA ALA A 158 5.13 3.23 2.84
C ALA A 158 6.01 4.12 3.75
N GLY A 159 7.33 3.87 3.72
CA GLY A 159 8.32 4.56 4.56
C GLY A 159 8.59 3.91 5.93
N SER A 160 7.80 2.92 6.36
CA SER A 160 8.02 2.19 7.61
C SER A 160 9.18 1.19 7.54
N GLY A 161 9.94 1.12 8.63
CA GLY A 161 10.99 0.13 8.86
C GLY A 161 10.56 -1.06 9.74
N THR A 162 9.30 -1.13 10.16
CA THR A 162 8.78 -2.17 11.06
C THR A 162 8.23 -3.38 10.28
N ALA A 163 7.75 -4.39 11.00
CA ALA A 163 7.21 -5.63 10.45
C ALA A 163 5.94 -5.39 9.59
N PHE A 164 5.07 -4.49 10.03
CA PHE A 164 3.89 -4.00 9.32
C PHE A 164 4.04 -2.51 9.00
N SER A 165 3.22 -1.94 8.11
CA SER A 165 3.27 -0.51 7.79
C SER A 165 2.99 0.40 9.00
N ASN A 166 2.19 -0.09 9.96
CA ASN A 166 1.74 0.66 11.14
C ASN A 166 2.43 0.27 12.46
N GLY A 167 3.31 -0.74 12.47
CA GLY A 167 3.93 -1.21 13.70
C GLY A 167 4.66 -2.54 13.60
N ASP A 168 5.02 -3.07 14.76
CA ASP A 168 5.74 -4.34 14.90
C ASP A 168 4.78 -5.49 15.18
N ILE A 169 5.22 -6.70 14.88
CA ILE A 169 4.48 -7.91 15.21
C ILE A 169 4.51 -8.18 16.72
N SER A 170 3.34 -8.43 17.28
CA SER A 170 3.11 -8.71 18.70
C SER A 170 2.65 -10.15 18.94
N GLU A 171 1.97 -10.76 17.97
CA GLU A 171 1.52 -12.15 18.01
C GLU A 171 1.99 -12.92 16.77
N GLN A 172 2.50 -14.14 16.96
CA GLN A 172 2.99 -14.98 15.85
C GLN A 172 2.01 -16.08 15.44
N THR A 173 0.93 -16.25 16.20
CA THR A 173 -0.12 -17.25 15.98
C THR A 173 -1.47 -16.55 15.79
N CYS A 174 -2.53 -17.32 15.61
CA CYS A 174 -3.90 -16.83 15.52
C CYS A 174 -4.70 -17.14 16.79
N GLU A 175 -4.02 -17.40 17.91
CA GLU A 175 -4.67 -17.65 19.19
C GLU A 175 -5.12 -16.35 19.84
N PHE A 176 -4.38 -15.27 19.60
CA PHE A 176 -4.65 -13.93 20.10
C PHE A 176 -4.60 -12.91 18.95
N VAL A 177 -5.15 -11.73 19.22
CA VAL A 177 -5.16 -10.62 18.27
C VAL A 177 -3.77 -9.99 18.20
N ASP A 178 -3.30 -9.73 16.98
CA ASP A 178 -2.22 -8.78 16.74
C ASP A 178 -2.88 -7.45 16.40
N ASN A 179 -2.74 -6.44 17.27
CA ASN A 179 -3.51 -5.20 17.11
C ASN A 179 -3.09 -4.39 15.88
N ASP A 180 -1.81 -4.45 15.51
CA ASP A 180 -1.29 -3.71 14.37
C ASP A 180 -1.79 -4.37 13.08
N LEU A 181 -1.69 -5.70 12.97
CA LEU A 181 -2.21 -6.44 11.81
C LEU A 181 -3.74 -6.41 11.72
N ASP A 182 -4.46 -6.47 12.84
CA ASP A 182 -5.93 -6.41 12.84
C ASP A 182 -6.46 -5.08 12.29
N ALA A 183 -5.72 -3.98 12.44
CA ALA A 183 -6.13 -2.67 11.93
C ALA A 183 -6.05 -2.56 10.40
N ILE A 184 -5.06 -3.22 9.79
CA ILE A 184 -4.70 -3.02 8.36
C ILE A 184 -4.93 -4.25 7.48
N GLY A 185 -5.20 -5.42 8.07
CA GLY A 185 -5.16 -6.69 7.34
C GLY A 185 -6.25 -7.68 7.73
N TRP A 186 -6.64 -8.50 6.74
CA TRP A 186 -7.44 -9.70 6.97
C TRP A 186 -6.52 -10.92 7.02
N TYR A 187 -6.47 -11.57 8.18
CA TYR A 187 -5.57 -12.71 8.42
C TYR A 187 -6.30 -13.80 9.21
N CYS A 188 -5.61 -14.89 9.53
CA CYS A 188 -6.21 -16.09 10.13
C CYS A 188 -7.08 -15.84 11.38
N PHE A 189 -6.81 -14.80 12.16
CA PHE A 189 -7.56 -14.48 13.38
C PHE A 189 -8.92 -13.83 13.09
N ASN A 190 -8.97 -12.87 12.17
CA ASN A 190 -10.14 -11.99 11.98
C ASN A 190 -10.93 -12.26 10.69
N SER A 191 -10.39 -13.06 9.76
CA SER A 191 -10.99 -13.23 8.42
C SER A 191 -12.14 -14.22 8.37
N THR A 192 -12.25 -15.12 9.34
CA THR A 192 -13.13 -16.31 9.28
C THR A 192 -12.85 -17.25 8.10
N ASN A 193 -11.58 -17.30 7.65
CA ASN A 193 -11.09 -18.18 6.59
C ASN A 193 -11.71 -17.92 5.21
N VAL A 194 -12.03 -16.65 4.93
CA VAL A 194 -12.52 -16.17 3.63
C VAL A 194 -11.87 -14.81 3.29
N SER A 195 -11.76 -14.50 2.00
CA SER A 195 -11.39 -13.15 1.56
C SER A 195 -12.53 -12.16 1.80
N HIS A 196 -12.17 -10.89 1.98
CA HIS A 196 -13.10 -9.78 2.20
C HIS A 196 -13.04 -8.80 1.04
N ALA A 197 -14.05 -7.93 0.97
CA ALA A 197 -14.02 -6.84 0.00
C ALA A 197 -12.76 -5.99 0.24
N VAL A 198 -12.11 -5.60 -0.86
CA VAL A 198 -10.95 -4.71 -0.82
C VAL A 198 -11.30 -3.39 -0.13
N GLN A 199 -10.29 -2.73 0.43
CA GLN A 199 -10.46 -1.46 1.16
C GLN A 199 -11.38 -1.59 2.39
N GLY A 200 -11.43 -2.79 2.97
CA GLY A 200 -12.20 -3.08 4.19
C GLY A 200 -11.45 -2.78 5.49
N LYS A 201 -10.16 -2.43 5.40
CA LYS A 201 -9.24 -2.11 6.50
C LYS A 201 -8.57 -0.75 6.25
N ILE A 202 -7.74 -0.31 7.19
CA ILE A 202 -7.02 0.97 7.09
C ILE A 202 -5.88 0.83 6.07
N ASP A 203 -5.72 1.82 5.20
CA ASP A 203 -4.60 1.97 4.28
C ASP A 203 -3.30 2.35 4.99
N ASN A 204 -2.17 2.16 4.31
CA ASN A 204 -0.89 2.71 4.77
C ASN A 204 -0.68 4.16 4.31
N ASP A 205 0.47 4.76 4.67
CA ASP A 205 0.78 6.16 4.35
C ASP A 205 0.92 6.47 2.85
N PHE A 206 0.91 5.46 1.97
CA PHE A 206 0.86 5.61 0.52
C PHE A 206 -0.55 5.38 -0.04
N SER A 207 -1.58 5.34 0.82
CA SER A 207 -2.96 5.00 0.46
C SER A 207 -3.12 3.64 -0.22
N MET A 208 -2.30 2.67 0.20
CA MET A 208 -2.40 1.28 -0.23
C MET A 208 -3.15 0.46 0.81
N TYR A 209 -4.20 -0.22 0.36
CA TYR A 209 -5.01 -1.13 1.16
C TYR A 209 -4.53 -2.57 1.02
N ASP A 210 -4.81 -3.36 2.07
CA ASP A 210 -4.70 -4.81 2.06
C ASP A 210 -3.27 -5.34 1.77
N MET A 211 -2.22 -4.51 1.94
CA MET A 211 -0.82 -4.91 1.73
C MET A 211 -0.33 -5.97 2.74
N ASN A 212 -1.03 -6.14 3.87
CA ASN A 212 -0.68 -7.07 4.94
C ASN A 212 -1.84 -8.04 5.22
N GLY A 213 -2.32 -8.77 4.22
CA GLY A 213 -3.35 -9.79 4.37
C GLY A 213 -4.33 -9.84 3.20
N ASN A 214 -5.57 -10.27 3.48
CA ASN A 214 -6.64 -10.53 2.52
C ASN A 214 -6.27 -11.63 1.52
N VAL A 215 -5.49 -11.36 0.48
CA VAL A 215 -4.89 -12.39 -0.35
C VAL A 215 -3.41 -12.10 -0.58
N ALA A 216 -2.61 -13.17 -0.62
CA ALA A 216 -1.24 -13.02 -1.04
C ALA A 216 -1.20 -12.61 -2.52
N GLU A 217 -0.15 -11.94 -2.95
CA GLU A 217 -0.11 -11.30 -4.26
C GLU A 217 1.05 -11.79 -5.11
N TRP A 218 0.76 -12.20 -6.34
CA TRP A 218 1.78 -12.41 -7.37
C TRP A 218 2.53 -11.13 -7.68
N VAL A 219 3.85 -11.21 -7.79
CA VAL A 219 4.71 -10.15 -8.34
C VAL A 219 5.46 -10.65 -9.57
N GLN A 220 6.15 -9.76 -10.28
CA GLN A 220 6.79 -10.06 -11.56
C GLN A 220 7.97 -11.04 -11.43
N ASP A 221 8.71 -10.94 -10.32
CA ASP A 221 10.03 -11.53 -10.14
C ASP A 221 10.02 -13.06 -10.10
N TRP A 222 11.10 -13.65 -10.65
CA TRP A 222 11.45 -15.03 -10.29
C TRP A 222 11.96 -15.05 -8.85
N TYR A 223 11.61 -16.09 -8.10
CA TYR A 223 12.10 -16.24 -6.73
C TYR A 223 13.57 -16.66 -6.72
N GLY A 224 14.35 -15.96 -5.90
CA GLY A 224 15.76 -16.22 -5.65
C GLY A 224 16.26 -15.41 -4.46
N ASP A 225 17.52 -15.67 -4.10
CA ASP A 225 18.20 -14.98 -3.01
C ASP A 225 18.38 -13.49 -3.34
N TYR A 226 18.28 -12.64 -2.32
CA TYR A 226 18.70 -11.25 -2.44
C TYR A 226 20.21 -11.14 -2.45
N ASP A 227 20.72 -10.20 -3.23
CA ASP A 227 22.10 -9.76 -3.10
C ASP A 227 22.27 -9.00 -1.77
N ALA A 228 23.41 -9.18 -1.10
CA ALA A 228 23.68 -8.53 0.18
C ALA A 228 24.07 -7.04 0.05
N GLY A 229 24.13 -6.51 -1.18
CA GLY A 229 24.57 -5.16 -1.49
C GLY A 229 23.40 -4.23 -1.84
N PRO A 230 23.65 -2.91 -1.92
CA PRO A 230 22.66 -1.98 -2.44
C PRO A 230 22.29 -2.31 -3.90
N ASP A 231 21.02 -2.19 -4.23
CA ASP A 231 20.50 -2.45 -5.57
C ASP A 231 19.64 -1.28 -6.09
N THR A 232 19.47 -1.19 -7.40
CA THR A 232 18.71 -0.13 -8.09
C THR A 232 17.77 -0.74 -9.11
N ASP A 233 16.47 -0.50 -8.93
CA ASP A 233 15.38 -1.09 -9.70
C ASP A 233 15.51 -2.63 -9.91
N PRO A 234 15.71 -3.43 -8.85
CA PRO A 234 15.87 -4.87 -8.99
C PRO A 234 14.62 -5.52 -9.58
N SER A 235 14.83 -6.46 -10.49
CA SER A 235 13.77 -7.26 -11.14
C SER A 235 13.91 -8.76 -10.86
N GLY A 236 14.68 -9.11 -9.82
CA GLY A 236 15.01 -10.47 -9.46
C GLY A 236 15.87 -11.20 -10.50
N PRO A 237 16.13 -12.50 -10.30
CA PRO A 237 16.88 -13.33 -11.25
C PRO A 237 16.21 -13.40 -12.63
N ALA A 238 17.02 -13.48 -13.69
CA ALA A 238 16.52 -13.58 -15.07
C ALA A 238 15.69 -14.86 -15.35
N THR A 239 15.91 -15.93 -14.58
CA THR A 239 15.24 -17.22 -14.73
C THR A 239 15.01 -17.86 -13.36
N GLY A 240 13.94 -18.64 -13.24
CA GLY A 240 13.66 -19.41 -12.02
C GLY A 240 12.62 -20.50 -12.26
N SER A 241 12.30 -21.24 -11.20
CA SER A 241 11.24 -22.26 -11.20
C SER A 241 9.92 -21.73 -10.62
N ASN A 242 10.01 -20.80 -9.66
CA ASN A 242 8.87 -20.24 -8.95
C ASN A 242 8.85 -18.71 -9.08
N ARG A 243 7.67 -18.13 -9.10
CA ARG A 243 7.46 -16.67 -8.99
C ARG A 243 7.27 -16.29 -7.54
N VAL A 244 7.68 -15.07 -7.22
CA VAL A 244 7.52 -14.52 -5.87
C VAL A 244 6.05 -14.22 -5.58
N VAL A 245 5.67 -14.40 -4.31
CA VAL A 245 4.39 -14.00 -3.73
C VAL A 245 4.62 -13.23 -2.44
N ARG A 246 3.84 -12.17 -2.19
CA ARG A 246 3.99 -11.27 -1.04
C ARG A 246 2.66 -11.04 -0.29
N GLY A 247 2.71 -10.38 0.87
CA GLY A 247 1.55 -9.87 1.64
C GLY A 247 0.84 -10.86 2.56
N GLY A 248 0.86 -12.16 2.25
CA GLY A 248 0.08 -13.16 2.97
C GLY A 248 -1.43 -12.99 2.72
N GLY A 249 -2.24 -13.94 3.17
CA GLY A 249 -3.68 -13.93 2.90
C GLY A 249 -4.54 -14.15 4.14
N PHE A 250 -5.84 -14.25 3.94
CA PHE A 250 -6.86 -14.39 4.98
C PHE A 250 -6.64 -15.61 5.89
N LYS A 251 -5.86 -16.60 5.47
CA LYS A 251 -5.52 -17.80 6.25
C LYS A 251 -4.09 -17.78 6.81
N SER A 252 -3.31 -16.74 6.52
CA SER A 252 -1.92 -16.61 6.93
C SER A 252 -1.80 -16.31 8.42
N LEU A 253 -0.77 -16.89 9.05
CA LEU A 253 -0.27 -16.46 10.35
C LEU A 253 0.33 -15.05 10.25
N PRO A 254 0.33 -14.25 11.33
CA PRO A 254 0.89 -12.89 11.30
C PRO A 254 2.33 -12.78 10.74
N PRO A 255 3.28 -13.70 11.01
CA PRO A 255 4.62 -13.62 10.44
C PRO A 255 4.66 -13.66 8.91
N LEU A 256 3.65 -14.25 8.26
CA LEU A 256 3.55 -14.34 6.80
C LEU A 256 2.86 -13.11 6.18
N CYS A 257 2.31 -12.22 7.01
CA CYS A 257 1.69 -10.97 6.59
C CYS A 257 2.63 -9.77 6.73
N ARG A 258 3.87 -9.96 7.22
CA ARG A 258 4.85 -8.87 7.34
C ARG A 258 5.25 -8.32 5.97
N SER A 259 5.62 -7.05 5.91
CA SER A 259 6.05 -6.40 4.67
C SER A 259 7.27 -7.11 4.05
N ALA A 260 8.20 -7.64 4.86
CA ALA A 260 9.35 -8.40 4.38
C ALA A 260 9.06 -9.86 4.01
N ALA A 261 7.92 -10.44 4.40
CA ALA A 261 7.67 -11.87 4.29
C ALA A 261 7.47 -12.31 2.83
N ARG A 262 8.24 -13.30 2.40
CA ARG A 262 8.22 -13.80 1.02
C ARG A 262 7.73 -15.23 0.97
N ALA A 263 7.02 -15.56 -0.10
CA ALA A 263 6.72 -16.92 -0.50
C ALA A 263 7.00 -17.09 -1.99
N SER A 264 6.96 -18.33 -2.48
CA SER A 264 7.04 -18.58 -3.90
C SER A 264 6.28 -19.83 -4.31
N PHE A 265 5.74 -19.79 -5.52
CA PHE A 265 5.02 -20.91 -6.11
C PHE A 265 5.33 -21.03 -7.61
N SER A 266 5.09 -22.20 -8.18
CA SER A 266 5.16 -22.39 -9.64
C SER A 266 4.26 -21.37 -10.34
N PRO A 267 4.66 -20.82 -11.51
CA PRO A 267 3.83 -19.88 -12.29
C PRO A 267 2.45 -20.43 -12.68
N SER A 268 2.25 -21.75 -12.62
CA SER A 268 0.97 -22.43 -12.90
C SER A 268 0.16 -22.73 -11.64
N TYR A 269 0.66 -22.41 -10.44
CA TYR A 269 -0.04 -22.64 -9.19
C TYR A 269 -1.25 -21.71 -9.07
N GLN A 270 -2.33 -22.19 -8.48
CA GLN A 270 -3.54 -21.43 -8.19
C GLN A 270 -3.90 -21.66 -6.72
N GLY A 271 -4.16 -20.59 -5.99
CA GLY A 271 -4.55 -20.63 -4.58
C GLY A 271 -5.81 -19.79 -4.34
N ASN A 272 -6.65 -20.23 -3.41
CA ASN A 272 -7.89 -19.53 -3.07
C ASN A 272 -7.67 -18.25 -2.24
N ASP A 273 -6.44 -18.04 -1.76
CA ASP A 273 -5.91 -16.89 -1.02
C ASP A 273 -4.75 -16.22 -1.78
N LEU A 274 -4.71 -16.38 -3.11
CA LEU A 274 -3.66 -15.84 -3.97
C LEU A 274 -4.29 -15.06 -5.12
N GLY A 275 -4.04 -13.76 -5.14
CA GLY A 275 -4.46 -12.79 -6.14
C GLY A 275 -3.27 -11.97 -6.64
N PHE A 276 -3.51 -10.69 -6.96
CA PHE A 276 -2.50 -9.76 -7.46
C PHE A 276 -3.04 -8.32 -7.49
N ARG A 277 -2.14 -7.35 -7.60
CA ARG A 277 -2.43 -5.96 -7.98
C ARG A 277 -1.55 -5.53 -9.14
N LEU A 278 -1.88 -4.41 -9.78
CA LEU A 278 -1.20 -3.97 -11.00
C LEU A 278 -0.41 -2.67 -10.83
N VAL A 279 0.65 -2.55 -11.63
CA VAL A 279 1.26 -1.27 -11.97
C VAL A 279 0.72 -0.81 -13.33
N TRP A 280 0.46 0.49 -13.43
CA TRP A 280 0.19 1.18 -14.69
C TRP A 280 1.38 2.08 -15.06
N GLU A 281 1.80 1.99 -16.32
CA GLU A 281 2.86 2.83 -16.89
C GLU A 281 2.25 3.78 -17.94
N PRO A 282 2.19 5.10 -17.67
CA PRO A 282 1.67 6.10 -18.62
C PRO A 282 2.64 6.45 -19.76
#